data_AF-A0A1I7XA39-F1
#
_entry.id   AF-A0A1I7XA39-F1
#
_cell.length_a   1.000
_cell.length_b   1.000
_cell.length_c   1.000
_cell.angle_alpha   90.00
_cell.angle_beta   90.00
_cell.angle_gamma   90.00
#
_symmetry.space_group_name_H-M   'P 1'
#
loop_
_entity.id
_entity.type
_entity.pdbx_description
1 polymer ?
#
loop_
_entity_poly.entity_id
_entity_poly.type
_entity_poly.pdbx_seq_one_letter_code
_entity_poly.pdbx_strand_id
1 'polypeptide(L)'
;MESYTLNSRLTRGVMYVFHHVCFDYAALSGTISYTSTGKDAHSHFFCNAWSMLTTRLLARNLFQPSRRNTGFFFAGRDFDGVRHSYMAALKENEHSKHTWQRIFYMASIPCLAITMWAALSDHVEHRSHERPDYIPYSYLNVRKKPFPWGDGNHTLFHNPSEQWVPGVGFEKEREPH
;
A
#
# COMPACT_ATOMS: atom_id res chain seq x y z
N MET A 1 -10.00 21.47 -20.75
CA MET A 1 -9.35 20.39 -21.54
C MET A 1 -7.88 20.19 -21.20
N GLU A 2 -7.10 21.24 -20.95
CA GLU A 2 -5.68 21.10 -20.57
C GLU A 2 -5.45 20.47 -19.19
N SER A 3 -6.29 20.79 -18.19
CA SER A 3 -6.20 20.25 -16.82
C SER A 3 -6.30 18.72 -16.76
N TYR A 4 -7.19 18.11 -17.56
CA TYR A 4 -7.38 16.66 -17.61
C TYR A 4 -6.15 15.94 -18.20
N THR A 5 -5.50 16.55 -19.20
CA THR A 5 -4.28 15.99 -19.79
C THR A 5 -3.09 16.09 -18.83
N LEU A 6 -3.04 17.14 -17.99
CA LEU A 6 -1.97 17.30 -17.01
C LEU A 6 -2.12 16.35 -15.82
N ASN A 7 -3.33 16.20 -15.27
CA ASN A 7 -3.60 15.26 -14.17
C ASN A 7 -3.45 13.80 -14.60
N SER A 8 -3.90 13.43 -15.81
CA SER A 8 -3.66 12.08 -16.35
C SER A 8 -2.18 11.83 -16.67
N ARG A 9 -1.40 12.84 -17.05
CA ARG A 9 0.06 12.73 -17.25
C ARG A 9 0.83 12.67 -15.93
N LEU A 10 0.41 13.42 -14.90
CA LEU A 10 0.98 13.40 -13.56
C LEU A 10 0.72 12.06 -12.86
N THR A 11 -0.51 11.56 -12.89
CA THR A 11 -0.86 10.23 -12.32
C THR A 11 -0.14 9.09 -13.06
N ARG A 12 -0.09 9.12 -14.39
CA ARG A 12 0.72 8.16 -15.17
C ARG A 12 2.20 8.29 -14.82
N GLY A 13 2.74 9.51 -14.73
CA GLY A 13 4.13 9.77 -14.35
C GLY A 13 4.48 9.25 -12.96
N VAL A 14 3.64 9.51 -11.96
CA VAL A 14 3.78 8.99 -10.59
C VAL A 14 3.71 7.46 -10.59
N MET A 15 2.82 6.85 -11.36
CA MET A 15 2.72 5.39 -11.48
C MET A 15 3.97 4.78 -12.16
N TYR A 16 4.54 5.44 -13.17
CA TYR A 16 5.81 5.03 -13.79
C TYR A 16 6.99 5.15 -12.80
N VAL A 17 7.09 6.25 -12.05
CA VAL A 17 8.14 6.41 -11.02
C VAL A 17 7.97 5.36 -9.92
N PHE A 18 6.74 5.09 -9.48
CA PHE A 18 6.48 4.07 -8.47
C PHE A 18 6.80 2.66 -8.97
N HIS A 19 6.49 2.35 -10.24
CA HIS A 19 6.82 1.07 -10.84
C HIS A 19 8.34 0.87 -10.98
N HIS A 20 9.08 1.91 -11.38
CA HIS A 20 10.55 1.85 -11.45
C HIS A 20 11.21 1.72 -10.07
N VAL A 21 10.74 2.49 -9.07
CA VAL A 21 11.27 2.42 -7.71
C VAL A 21 10.90 1.08 -7.03
N CYS A 22 9.71 0.52 -7.27
CA CYS A 22 9.34 -0.82 -6.79
C CYS A 22 10.08 -1.94 -7.51
N PHE A 23 10.37 -1.82 -8.81
CA PHE A 23 11.12 -2.84 -9.56
C PHE A 23 12.57 -2.91 -9.07
N ASP A 24 13.18 -1.76 -8.78
CA ASP A 24 14.52 -1.68 -8.18
C ASP A 24 14.52 -2.21 -6.73
N TYR A 25 13.45 -1.99 -5.96
CA TYR A 25 13.32 -2.54 -4.60
C TYR A 25 13.01 -4.06 -4.58
N ALA A 26 12.31 -4.58 -5.59
CA ALA A 26 12.06 -6.01 -5.78
C ALA A 26 13.34 -6.76 -6.21
N ALA A 27 14.21 -6.11 -7.00
CA ALA A 27 15.54 -6.62 -7.31
C ALA A 27 16.47 -6.67 -6.08
N LEU A 28 16.26 -5.77 -5.11
CA LEU A 28 16.94 -5.76 -3.80
C LEU A 28 16.36 -6.74 -2.76
N SER A 29 15.13 -7.23 -2.94
CA SER A 29 14.44 -8.13 -1.99
C SER A 29 14.21 -9.55 -2.52
N GLY A 30 14.78 -9.90 -3.68
CA GLY A 30 15.01 -11.29 -4.09
C GLY A 30 13.76 -12.16 -4.23
N THR A 31 12.60 -11.58 -4.55
CA THR A 31 11.36 -12.35 -4.72
C THR A 31 10.60 -11.87 -5.95
N ILE A 32 10.95 -12.39 -7.12
CA ILE A 32 10.05 -12.78 -8.22
C ILE A 32 10.93 -13.50 -9.26
N SER A 33 10.76 -14.82 -9.36
CA SER A 33 11.25 -15.60 -10.50
C SER A 33 10.16 -15.60 -11.56
N TYR A 34 10.35 -14.89 -12.66
CA TYR A 34 9.48 -15.02 -13.83
C TYR A 34 10.06 -16.08 -14.75
N THR A 35 9.41 -17.25 -14.80
CA THR A 35 9.71 -18.30 -15.79
C THR A 35 9.02 -17.94 -17.10
N SER A 36 9.61 -17.01 -17.87
CA SER A 36 9.24 -16.85 -19.27
C SER A 36 9.99 -17.87 -20.12
N THR A 37 9.24 -18.78 -20.71
CA THR A 37 9.72 -19.71 -21.73
C THR A 37 10.13 -18.95 -22.99
N GLY A 38 11.39 -19.13 -23.41
CA GLY A 38 11.74 -19.04 -24.83
C GLY A 38 12.95 -18.17 -25.14
N LYS A 39 14.05 -18.84 -25.52
CA LYS A 39 15.15 -18.39 -26.39
C LYS A 39 15.91 -17.17 -25.82
N ASP A 40 17.12 -17.30 -25.27
CA ASP A 40 18.35 -17.32 -26.06
C ASP A 40 19.55 -17.60 -25.14
N ALA A 41 20.44 -18.50 -25.56
CA ALA A 41 21.50 -19.13 -24.76
C ALA A 41 22.67 -18.21 -24.31
N HIS A 42 22.62 -16.90 -24.57
CA HIS A 42 23.67 -15.95 -24.16
C HIS A 42 23.45 -15.33 -22.77
N SER A 43 22.24 -15.41 -22.21
CA SER A 43 21.91 -14.93 -20.86
C SER A 43 22.31 -15.88 -19.72
N HIS A 44 22.64 -17.13 -20.05
CA HIS A 44 23.00 -18.16 -19.08
C HIS A 44 24.44 -18.02 -18.54
N PHE A 45 25.34 -17.37 -19.29
CA PHE A 45 26.71 -17.13 -18.82
C PHE A 45 26.80 -16.00 -17.78
N PHE A 46 25.95 -14.97 -17.89
CA PHE A 46 25.94 -13.87 -16.92
C PHE A 46 25.19 -14.22 -15.63
N CYS A 47 24.16 -15.08 -15.68
CA CYS A 47 23.39 -15.47 -14.49
C CYS A 47 24.19 -16.42 -13.56
N ASN A 48 24.99 -17.33 -14.14
CA ASN A 48 25.78 -18.28 -13.36
C ASN A 48 27.03 -17.65 -12.71
N ALA A 49 27.58 -16.57 -13.29
CA ALA A 49 28.69 -15.84 -12.68
C ALA A 49 28.25 -14.97 -11.47
N TRP A 50 27.02 -14.46 -11.48
CA TRP A 50 26.48 -13.68 -10.35
C TRP A 50 26.00 -14.58 -9.20
N SER A 51 25.48 -15.78 -9.51
CA SER A 51 25.08 -16.77 -8.49
C SER A 51 26.25 -17.32 -7.68
N MET A 52 27.45 -17.40 -8.26
CA MET A 52 28.65 -17.89 -7.57
C MET A 52 29.36 -16.84 -6.70
N LEU A 53 29.10 -15.55 -6.91
CA LEU A 53 29.62 -14.47 -6.05
C LEU A 53 28.75 -14.22 -4.81
N THR A 54 27.45 -14.56 -4.85
CA THR A 54 26.55 -14.37 -3.70
C THR A 54 26.64 -15.50 -2.66
N THR A 55 27.17 -16.67 -3.05
CA THR A 55 27.30 -17.81 -2.12
C THR A 55 28.54 -17.74 -1.21
N ARG A 56 29.47 -16.80 -1.43
CA ARG A 56 30.67 -16.62 -0.58
C ARG A 56 30.61 -15.41 0.35
N LEU A 57 29.53 -14.63 0.34
CA LEU A 57 29.34 -13.48 1.25
C LEU A 57 28.24 -13.68 2.30
N LEU A 58 27.59 -14.84 2.33
CA LEU A 58 26.71 -15.27 3.45
C LEU A 58 27.48 -16.10 4.48
N ALA A 59 28.72 -15.71 4.78
CA ALA A 59 29.48 -16.27 5.88
C ALA A 59 29.72 -15.18 6.93
N ARG A 60 28.99 -15.33 8.05
CA ARG A 60 29.16 -14.69 9.37
C ARG A 60 28.59 -13.27 9.54
N ASN A 61 27.28 -13.24 9.78
CA ASN A 61 26.79 -12.67 11.03
C ASN A 61 25.89 -13.71 11.69
N LEU A 62 26.50 -14.80 12.15
CA LEU A 62 25.89 -15.55 13.23
C LEU A 62 25.78 -14.54 14.37
N PHE A 63 24.57 -14.10 14.69
CA PHE A 63 24.24 -13.69 16.04
C PHE A 63 24.84 -14.77 16.94
N GLN A 64 25.98 -14.50 17.56
CA GLN A 64 26.41 -15.27 18.71
C GLN A 64 25.55 -14.73 19.83
N PRO A 65 24.46 -15.41 20.26
CA PRO A 65 23.93 -15.10 21.58
C PRO A 65 25.11 -15.32 22.52
N SER A 66 25.52 -14.27 23.22
CA SER A 66 26.44 -14.40 24.35
C SER A 66 25.74 -15.31 25.36
N ARG A 67 25.94 -16.63 25.22
CA ARG A 67 25.37 -17.64 26.09
C ARG A 67 26.19 -17.61 27.37
N ARG A 68 25.99 -16.60 28.20
CA ARG A 68 26.45 -16.63 29.59
C ARG A 68 25.64 -17.72 30.29
N ASN A 69 26.37 -18.67 30.87
CA ASN A 69 25.82 -19.84 31.54
C ASN A 69 25.24 -19.41 32.90
N THR A 70 24.08 -18.77 32.92
CA THR A 70 23.29 -18.55 34.15
C THR A 70 22.10 -19.47 34.08
N GLY A 71 22.17 -20.58 34.81
CA GLY A 71 21.09 -21.56 34.90
C GLY A 71 19.77 -20.92 35.32
N PHE A 72 18.67 -21.62 35.02
CA PHE A 72 17.27 -21.22 35.24
C PHE A 72 16.96 -20.55 36.59
N PHE A 73 17.74 -20.85 37.65
CA PHE A 73 17.56 -20.32 39.00
C PHE A 73 18.23 -18.96 39.28
N PHE A 74 19.05 -18.40 38.38
CA PHE A 74 19.74 -17.11 38.56
C PHE A 74 19.31 -16.01 37.58
N ALA A 75 18.34 -16.29 36.70
CA ALA A 75 17.84 -15.32 35.70
C ALA A 75 17.12 -14.09 36.30
N GLY A 76 16.72 -14.14 37.58
CA GLY A 76 15.96 -13.08 38.24
C GLY A 76 16.77 -11.95 38.90
N ARG A 77 18.12 -12.00 38.88
CA ARG A 77 18.97 -11.01 39.59
C ARG A 77 19.85 -10.15 38.69
N ASP A 78 19.94 -10.44 37.39
CA ASP A 78 20.81 -9.70 36.44
C ASP A 78 19.98 -8.73 35.59
N PHE A 79 19.25 -7.82 36.25
CA PHE A 79 18.44 -6.79 35.59
C PHE A 79 19.29 -5.89 34.69
N ASP A 80 20.52 -5.59 35.14
CA ASP A 80 21.46 -4.77 34.38
C ASP A 80 21.91 -5.50 33.11
N GLY A 81 22.20 -6.79 33.15
CA GLY A 81 22.51 -7.58 31.96
C GLY A 81 21.39 -7.58 30.91
N VAL A 82 20.14 -7.79 31.34
CA VAL A 82 18.96 -7.75 30.44
C VAL A 82 18.73 -6.34 29.88
N ARG A 83 18.86 -5.31 30.73
CA ARG A 83 18.80 -3.90 30.31
C ARG A 83 19.88 -3.59 29.28
N HIS A 84 21.11 -4.04 29.51
CA HIS A 84 22.23 -3.81 28.60
C HIS A 84 22.04 -4.54 27.26
N SER A 85 21.52 -5.76 27.23
CA SER A 85 21.24 -6.46 25.97
C SER A 85 20.14 -5.76 25.16
N TYR A 86 19.07 -5.29 25.82
CA TYR A 86 18.00 -4.57 25.13
C TYR A 86 18.47 -3.19 24.64
N MET A 87 19.19 -2.44 25.47
CA MET A 87 19.71 -1.12 25.10
C MET A 87 20.81 -1.19 24.04
N ALA A 88 21.62 -2.25 24.02
CA ALA A 88 22.60 -2.48 22.96
C ALA A 88 21.90 -2.68 21.60
N ALA A 89 20.84 -3.50 21.57
CA ALA A 89 20.02 -3.70 20.37
C ALA A 89 19.30 -2.42 19.91
N LEU A 90 18.95 -1.50 20.81
CA LEU A 90 18.38 -0.22 20.40
C LEU A 90 19.44 0.73 19.82
N LYS A 91 20.64 0.75 20.39
CA LYS A 91 21.74 1.62 19.95
C LYS A 91 22.28 1.22 18.57
N GLU A 92 22.41 -0.07 18.29
CA GLU A 92 22.83 -0.53 16.95
C GLU A 92 21.82 -0.12 15.87
N ASN A 93 20.53 -0.02 16.23
CA ASN A 93 19.43 0.32 15.31
C ASN A 93 19.10 1.82 15.27
N GLU A 94 19.83 2.66 15.99
CA GLU A 94 19.60 4.11 16.03
C GLU A 94 19.81 4.74 14.64
N HIS A 95 20.83 4.31 13.91
CA HIS A 95 21.08 4.77 12.54
C HIS A 95 19.94 4.37 11.59
N SER A 96 19.49 3.11 11.67
CA SER A 96 18.36 2.60 10.90
C SER A 96 17.10 3.40 11.16
N LYS A 97 16.80 3.71 12.44
CA LYS A 97 15.65 4.53 12.83
C LYS A 97 15.69 5.91 12.15
N HIS A 98 16.82 6.61 12.20
CA HIS A 98 16.94 7.92 11.58
C HIS A 98 16.82 7.87 10.05
N THR A 99 17.34 6.82 9.41
CA THR A 99 17.19 6.61 7.97
C THR A 99 15.71 6.44 7.59
N TRP A 100 14.96 5.58 8.29
CA TRP A 100 13.54 5.38 8.03
C TRP A 100 12.69 6.63 8.31
N GLN A 101 13.02 7.37 9.38
CA GLN A 101 12.37 8.65 9.66
C GLN A 101 12.60 9.67 8.53
N ARG A 102 13.84 9.80 8.05
CA ARG A 102 14.15 10.71 6.93
C ARG A 102 13.43 10.29 5.66
N ILE A 103 13.39 8.99 5.34
CA ILE A 103 12.66 8.48 4.17
C ILE A 103 11.17 8.81 4.28
N PHE A 104 10.55 8.61 5.45
CA PHE A 104 9.14 8.93 5.64
C PHE A 104 8.86 10.43 5.42
N TYR A 105 9.67 11.31 6.01
CA TYR A 105 9.49 12.76 5.85
C TYR A 105 9.79 13.24 4.43
N MET A 106 10.82 12.69 3.77
CA MET A 106 11.27 13.15 2.46
C MET A 106 10.54 12.51 1.29
N ALA A 107 9.99 11.30 1.45
CA ALA A 107 9.32 10.58 0.38
C ALA A 107 7.81 10.46 0.62
N SER A 108 7.37 10.03 1.81
CA SER A 108 5.96 9.76 2.07
C SER A 108 5.12 11.04 2.12
N ILE A 109 5.61 12.10 2.75
CA ILE A 109 4.89 13.38 2.83
C ILE A 109 4.64 14.01 1.45
N PRO A 110 5.65 14.21 0.56
CA PRO A 110 5.38 14.78 -0.75
C PRO A 110 4.52 13.85 -1.62
N CYS A 111 4.69 12.53 -1.50
CA CYS A 111 3.82 11.57 -2.19
C CYS A 111 2.35 11.74 -1.76
N LEU A 112 2.09 11.78 -0.45
CA LEU A 112 0.75 12.00 0.09
C LEU A 112 0.16 13.35 -0.34
N ALA A 113 0.96 14.42 -0.30
CA ALA A 113 0.52 15.75 -0.72
C ALA A 113 0.07 15.78 -2.18
N ILE A 114 0.84 15.15 -3.08
CA ILE A 114 0.49 15.07 -4.51
C ILE A 114 -0.78 14.23 -4.70
N THR A 115 -0.89 13.08 -4.03
CA THR A 115 -2.10 12.24 -4.14
C THR A 115 -3.35 12.93 -3.60
N MET A 116 -3.22 13.68 -2.50
CA MET A 116 -4.33 14.44 -1.91
C MET A 116 -4.77 15.55 -2.86
N TRP A 117 -3.83 16.27 -3.47
CA TRP A 117 -4.15 17.31 -4.44
C TRP A 117 -4.85 16.76 -5.69
N ALA A 118 -4.38 15.62 -6.22
CA ALA A 118 -5.02 14.96 -7.35
C ALA A 118 -6.45 14.49 -6.99
N ALA A 119 -6.62 13.86 -5.83
CA ALA A 119 -7.93 13.41 -5.36
C ALA A 119 -8.89 14.57 -5.08
N LEU A 120 -8.40 15.70 -4.55
CA LEU A 120 -9.22 16.90 -4.34
C LEU A 120 -9.68 17.51 -5.67
N SER A 121 -8.79 17.59 -6.65
CA SER A 121 -9.11 18.10 -7.99
C SER A 121 -10.20 17.25 -8.64
N ASP A 122 -10.05 15.92 -8.57
CA ASP A 122 -11.02 14.95 -9.05
C ASP A 122 -12.36 15.05 -8.30
N HIS A 123 -12.33 15.22 -6.97
CA HIS A 123 -13.56 15.39 -6.17
C HIS A 123 -14.34 16.66 -6.54
N VAL A 124 -13.65 17.78 -6.82
CA VAL A 124 -14.29 19.01 -7.28
C VAL A 124 -14.95 18.81 -8.65
N GLU A 125 -14.28 18.08 -9.56
CA GLU A 125 -14.85 17.75 -10.87
C GLU A 125 -16.06 16.82 -10.75
N HIS A 126 -15.98 15.80 -9.89
CA HIS A 126 -17.10 14.90 -9.60
C HIS A 126 -18.33 15.59 -9.02
N ARG A 127 -18.19 16.75 -8.37
CA ARG A 127 -19.32 17.55 -7.92
C ARG A 127 -20.10 18.21 -9.06
N SER A 128 -19.48 18.40 -10.23
CA SER A 128 -20.09 19.03 -11.40
C SER A 128 -20.73 18.05 -12.38
N HIS A 129 -20.44 16.74 -12.27
CA HIS A 129 -21.01 15.73 -13.16
C HIS A 129 -22.50 15.56 -12.91
N GLU A 130 -23.34 15.82 -13.91
CA GLU A 130 -24.78 15.58 -13.84
C GLU A 130 -25.09 14.11 -13.55
N ARG A 131 -26.17 13.89 -12.79
CA ARG A 131 -26.61 12.55 -12.40
C ARG A 131 -27.11 11.79 -13.64
N PRO A 132 -26.78 10.50 -13.81
CA PRO A 132 -27.38 9.70 -14.87
C PRO A 132 -28.89 9.56 -14.65
N ASP A 133 -29.63 9.50 -15.76
CA ASP A 133 -31.08 9.31 -15.74
C ASP A 133 -31.49 8.00 -15.07
N TYR A 134 -32.67 8.02 -14.45
CA TYR A 134 -33.23 6.84 -13.79
C TYR A 134 -33.64 5.79 -14.83
N ILE A 135 -32.88 4.71 -14.92
CA ILE A 135 -33.23 3.53 -15.72
C ILE A 135 -33.34 2.31 -14.78
N PRO A 136 -34.54 1.76 -14.55
CA PRO A 136 -34.75 0.64 -13.64
C PRO A 136 -34.30 -0.67 -14.29
N TYR A 137 -33.00 -0.91 -14.30
CA TYR A 137 -32.46 -2.20 -14.73
C TYR A 137 -32.88 -3.30 -13.74
N SER A 138 -33.35 -4.43 -14.28
CA SER A 138 -33.89 -5.55 -13.50
C SER A 138 -32.88 -6.22 -12.55
N TYR A 139 -31.59 -6.00 -12.78
CA TYR A 139 -30.50 -6.52 -11.95
C TYR A 139 -30.00 -5.52 -10.89
N LEU A 140 -30.38 -4.24 -10.98
CA LEU A 140 -30.00 -3.23 -10.00
C LEU A 140 -31.00 -3.22 -8.84
N ASN A 141 -30.49 -2.99 -7.62
CA ASN A 141 -31.29 -2.84 -6.41
C ASN A 141 -32.32 -3.97 -6.16
N VAL A 142 -32.00 -5.21 -6.57
CA VAL A 142 -32.86 -6.38 -6.36
C VAL A 142 -32.93 -6.70 -4.86
N ARG A 143 -34.14 -6.68 -4.29
CA ARG A 143 -34.38 -7.03 -2.89
C ARG A 143 -35.14 -8.35 -2.80
N LYS A 144 -34.50 -9.38 -2.25
CA LYS A 144 -35.14 -10.68 -1.94
C LYS A 144 -35.71 -10.74 -0.52
N LYS A 145 -35.11 -9.98 0.39
CA LYS A 145 -35.49 -9.85 1.81
C LYS A 145 -35.32 -8.38 2.21
N PRO A 146 -36.14 -7.87 3.14
CA PRO A 146 -35.95 -6.53 3.68
C PRO A 146 -34.66 -6.45 4.50
N PHE A 147 -34.03 -5.27 4.53
CA PHE A 147 -32.90 -5.01 5.41
C PHE A 147 -33.34 -5.01 6.89
N PRO A 148 -32.47 -5.40 7.84
CA PRO A 148 -32.83 -5.53 9.25
C PRO A 148 -32.82 -4.19 10.02
N TRP A 149 -32.82 -3.05 9.33
CA TRP A 149 -32.84 -1.70 9.91
C TRP A 149 -33.72 -0.77 9.08
N GLY A 150 -34.09 0.37 9.69
CA GLY A 150 -34.87 1.41 9.03
C GLY A 150 -36.22 0.90 8.51
N ASP A 151 -36.50 1.18 7.24
CA ASP A 151 -37.72 0.79 6.53
C ASP A 151 -37.57 -0.53 5.74
N GLY A 152 -36.42 -1.21 5.87
CA GLY A 152 -36.11 -2.44 5.16
C GLY A 152 -35.81 -2.27 3.66
N ASN A 153 -35.92 -1.05 3.14
CA ASN A 153 -35.65 -0.71 1.75
C ASN A 153 -34.31 0.03 1.62
N HIS A 154 -33.96 0.93 2.54
CA HIS A 154 -32.71 1.67 2.45
C HIS A 154 -31.48 0.84 2.83
N THR A 155 -30.43 0.95 2.01
CA THR A 155 -29.09 0.46 2.35
C THR A 155 -28.53 1.27 3.53
N LEU A 156 -27.59 0.69 4.29
CA LEU A 156 -27.01 1.35 5.47
C LEU A 156 -26.40 2.73 5.17
N PHE A 157 -25.74 2.88 4.02
CA PHE A 157 -25.19 4.14 3.52
C PHE A 157 -25.98 4.62 2.31
N HIS A 158 -27.27 4.90 2.51
CA HIS A 158 -28.13 5.48 1.47
C HIS A 158 -27.97 7.01 1.42
N ASN A 159 -27.67 7.57 0.25
CA ASN A 159 -27.79 9.00 0.00
C ASN A 159 -29.04 9.28 -0.86
N PRO A 160 -30.07 9.97 -0.31
CA PRO A 160 -31.35 10.24 -0.99
C PRO A 160 -31.25 11.00 -2.31
N SER A 161 -30.16 11.76 -2.54
CA SER A 161 -29.97 12.52 -3.79
C SER A 161 -29.33 11.70 -4.91
N GLU A 162 -28.52 10.69 -4.56
CA GLU A 162 -27.67 9.95 -5.51
C GLU A 162 -28.10 8.51 -5.76
N GLN A 163 -28.67 7.83 -4.76
CA GLN A 163 -29.14 6.47 -4.91
C GLN A 163 -30.67 6.44 -5.01
N TRP A 164 -31.16 5.67 -5.96
CA TRP A 164 -32.59 5.42 -6.12
C TRP A 164 -33.03 4.14 -5.42
N VAL A 165 -34.32 4.05 -5.15
CA VAL A 165 -34.99 2.92 -4.48
C VAL A 165 -36.00 2.31 -5.47
N PRO A 166 -36.07 0.97 -5.60
CA PRO A 166 -37.04 0.32 -6.45
C PRO A 166 -38.46 0.70 -6.04
N GLY A 167 -39.26 1.14 -7.02
CA GLY A 167 -40.66 1.55 -6.85
C GLY A 167 -40.87 3.05 -6.60
N VAL A 168 -39.88 3.76 -6.05
CA VAL A 168 -39.98 5.20 -5.74
C VAL A 168 -39.13 6.04 -6.70
N GLY A 169 -38.01 5.49 -7.20
CA GLY A 169 -37.03 6.23 -7.98
C GLY A 169 -36.07 7.01 -7.09
N PHE A 170 -35.68 8.21 -7.50
CA PHE A 170 -34.85 9.10 -6.68
C PHE A 170 -35.73 9.87 -5.70
N GLU A 171 -35.36 9.86 -4.42
CA GLU A 171 -36.18 10.44 -3.36
C GLU A 171 -36.07 11.96 -3.29
N LYS A 172 -34.89 12.50 -3.63
CA LYS A 172 -34.65 13.94 -3.68
C LYS A 172 -33.99 14.33 -5.01
N GLU A 173 -34.41 15.48 -5.54
CA GLU A 173 -33.69 16.12 -6.63
C GLU A 173 -32.35 16.66 -6.14
N ARG A 174 -31.32 16.56 -6.98
CA ARG A 174 -29.99 17.05 -6.62
C ARG A 174 -30.00 18.58 -6.74
N GLU A 175 -29.88 19.26 -5.61
CA GLU A 175 -29.62 20.70 -5.60
C GLU A 175 -28.28 20.99 -6.30
N PRO A 176 -28.21 21.87 -7.31
CA PRO A 176 -26.94 22.28 -7.89
C PRO A 176 -26.11 23.02 -6.82
N HIS A 177 -24.85 22.59 -6.64
CA HIS A 177 -23.93 23.11 -5.63
C HIS A 177 -23.13 24.31 -6.13
#